data_AF-A0A961QC60-F1
#
_entry.id   AF-A0A961QC60-F1
#
_cell.length_a   1.000
_cell.length_b   1.000
_cell.length_c   1.000
_cell.angle_alpha   90.00
_cell.angle_beta   90.00
_cell.angle_gamma   90.00
#
_symmetry.space_group_name_H-M   'P 1'
#
loop_
_entity.id
_entity.type
_entity.pdbx_description
1 polymer ?
#
loop_
_entity_poly.entity_id
_entity_poly.type
_entity_poly.pdbx_seq_one_letter_code
_entity_poly.pdbx_strand_id
1 'polypeptide(L)'
;MSFKVAIIGRPNVGKSTLFNRLVGKRLALVDDTPGVTRDRRLADGRIGDLKFQVIDTAGLEESGDETLEGRMREQTIRAVAEADVSLFLVDAKAGVTPADKAFAQLLRRHGRPVVLVANKMEGRAGEHGFYDAYSLGFGEAVPISAEHGVGMADLYSALVEAVGEERAFDAGEEAAGLFDSEAEDIEHQFDEGGNEIIPQYDATRPLRIAVVGRPNAGKSTLINQMVGEDRLLTGPEAGITRDSISVDWQWEGRTIRLFDTAGMRRKARVQEKLEKLSVSDGLRSVQYAEVVIVVIDAEIPFEKQDVQIADLVIREGRAPVIAVNKWDRVEDRQARLAEILEMAEENLSQVKRLKVVPVSALTGEGIPQLMRAVSEVHEAWNRRIATARLNRWLEDIQYHHPPPAVSGRRIRLKFMTQAKTRPPTFMVHCSRPEALPVSYSRYMVNNLRETFDLWSTPIRLNMRKAENPFASKRRRG
;
A
#
# COMPACT_ATOMS: atom_id res chain seq x y z
N MET A 1 5.76 -22.19 6.48
CA MET A 1 5.64 -21.91 7.94
C MET A 1 5.38 -20.42 8.11
N SER A 2 4.45 -19.97 8.98
CA SER A 2 4.23 -18.52 9.16
C SER A 2 5.47 -17.85 9.78
N PHE A 3 5.86 -16.70 9.24
CA PHE A 3 7.04 -15.97 9.70
C PHE A 3 6.79 -15.28 11.06
N LYS A 4 7.88 -14.93 11.74
CA LYS A 4 7.86 -14.32 13.08
C LYS A 4 8.21 -12.84 13.03
N VAL A 5 7.42 -12.03 13.73
CA VAL A 5 7.57 -10.58 13.83
C VAL A 5 7.82 -10.20 15.28
N ALA A 6 8.96 -9.57 15.59
CA ALA A 6 9.19 -8.99 16.91
C ALA A 6 8.84 -7.51 16.93
N ILE A 7 8.05 -7.08 17.91
CA ILE A 7 7.75 -5.64 18.12
C ILE A 7 8.76 -5.08 19.12
N ILE A 8 9.70 -4.27 18.63
CA ILE A 8 10.81 -3.71 19.42
C ILE A 8 10.62 -2.21 19.58
N GLY A 9 11.07 -1.65 20.70
CA GLY A 9 11.11 -0.21 20.92
C GLY A 9 11.20 0.12 22.40
N ARG A 10 11.50 1.38 22.72
CA ARG A 10 11.54 1.83 24.12
C ARG A 10 10.16 1.73 24.81
N PRO A 11 10.08 1.82 26.15
CA PRO A 11 8.80 1.88 26.84
C PRO A 11 7.89 3.02 26.32
N ASN A 12 6.57 2.79 26.37
CA ASN A 12 5.52 3.77 26.06
C ASN A 12 5.41 4.27 24.60
N VAL A 13 6.10 3.65 23.63
CA VAL A 13 5.94 3.96 22.18
C VAL A 13 4.67 3.38 21.56
N GLY A 14 3.93 2.53 22.29
CA GLY A 14 2.70 1.90 21.84
C GLY A 14 2.86 0.46 21.32
N LYS A 15 3.90 -0.27 21.77
CA LYS A 15 4.14 -1.68 21.44
C LYS A 15 2.92 -2.56 21.71
N SER A 16 2.38 -2.51 22.93
CA SER A 16 1.21 -3.30 23.34
C SER A 16 -0.07 -2.92 22.58
N THR A 17 -0.23 -1.65 22.22
CA THR A 17 -1.36 -1.18 21.38
C THR A 17 -1.28 -1.79 19.99
N LEU A 18 -0.10 -1.78 19.36
CA LEU A 18 0.11 -2.42 18.06
C LEU A 18 -0.07 -3.94 18.18
N PHE A 19 0.56 -4.58 19.17
CA PHE A 19 0.41 -6.02 19.42
C PHE A 19 -1.06 -6.46 19.49
N ASN A 20 -1.86 -5.80 20.33
CA ASN A 20 -3.29 -6.10 20.47
C ASN A 20 -4.08 -5.88 19.16
N ARG A 21 -3.67 -4.90 18.35
CA ARG A 21 -4.28 -4.66 17.03
C ARG A 21 -3.93 -5.78 16.04
N LEU A 22 -2.69 -6.24 16.03
CA LEU A 22 -2.23 -7.32 15.15
C LEU A 22 -2.87 -8.66 15.51
N VAL A 23 -2.98 -8.97 16.80
CA VAL A 23 -3.59 -10.23 17.28
C VAL A 23 -5.13 -10.21 17.20
N GLY A 24 -5.74 -9.02 17.16
CA GLY A 24 -7.19 -8.85 17.10
C GLY A 24 -7.86 -8.91 18.48
N LYS A 25 -9.12 -8.44 18.56
CA LYS A 25 -9.91 -8.40 19.81
C LYS A 25 -10.37 -9.80 20.24
N ARG A 26 -9.46 -10.65 20.75
CA ARG A 26 -9.78 -11.81 21.60
C ARG A 26 -8.54 -12.34 22.35
N LEU A 27 -8.06 -11.54 23.30
CA LEU A 27 -7.67 -12.10 24.60
C LEU A 27 -8.78 -11.70 25.57
N ALA A 28 -9.83 -12.52 25.61
CA ALA A 28 -10.75 -12.50 26.73
C ALA A 28 -9.99 -13.08 27.92
N LEU A 29 -9.94 -12.30 29.01
CA LEU A 29 -9.58 -12.69 30.37
C LEU A 29 -8.12 -13.13 30.57
N VAL A 30 -7.35 -12.27 31.24
CA VAL A 30 -6.42 -12.76 32.26
C VAL A 30 -6.95 -12.25 33.59
N ASP A 31 -7.44 -13.22 34.32
CA ASP A 31 -7.73 -13.26 35.75
C ASP A 31 -6.64 -12.55 36.57
N ASP A 32 -7.05 -11.68 37.51
CA ASP A 32 -6.18 -10.97 38.47
C ASP A 32 -5.68 -11.90 39.58
N THR A 33 -5.24 -13.12 39.24
CA THR A 33 -4.66 -14.06 40.20
C THR A 33 -3.13 -13.97 40.17
N PRO A 34 -2.46 -13.45 41.22
CA PRO A 34 -1.00 -13.39 41.29
C PRO A 34 -0.43 -14.81 41.48
N GLY A 35 0.44 -15.26 40.56
CA GLY A 35 1.17 -16.54 40.75
C GLY A 35 1.36 -17.44 39.52
N VAL A 36 0.85 -17.08 38.34
CA VAL A 36 1.11 -17.85 37.10
C VAL A 36 2.27 -17.23 36.33
N THR A 37 3.35 -18.00 36.18
CA THR A 37 4.54 -17.67 35.37
C THR A 37 4.13 -17.30 33.94
N ARG A 38 4.29 -16.01 33.59
CA ARG A 38 4.03 -15.45 32.26
C ARG A 38 5.16 -15.80 31.30
N ASP A 39 5.19 -17.05 30.85
CA ASP A 39 6.08 -17.46 29.77
C ASP A 39 5.55 -16.97 28.40
N ARG A 40 6.41 -16.25 27.68
CA ARG A 40 6.46 -15.97 26.23
C ARG A 40 5.10 -15.89 25.49
N ARG A 41 4.58 -14.67 25.29
CA ARG A 41 3.41 -14.43 24.41
C ARG A 41 3.81 -14.39 22.93
N LEU A 42 4.09 -15.55 22.35
CA LEU A 42 3.88 -15.75 20.91
C LEU A 42 2.37 -15.74 20.67
N ALA A 43 1.90 -14.90 19.75
CA ALA A 43 0.49 -14.84 19.39
C ALA A 43 0.32 -14.78 17.88
N ASP A 44 -0.77 -15.35 17.37
CA ASP A 44 -1.10 -15.26 15.96
C ASP A 44 -1.56 -13.83 15.64
N GLY A 45 -0.76 -13.13 14.82
CA GLY A 45 -1.05 -11.80 14.30
C GLY A 45 -1.54 -11.86 12.87
N ARG A 46 -2.33 -10.86 12.49
CA ARG A 46 -2.75 -10.64 11.10
C ARG A 46 -2.80 -9.17 10.73
N ILE A 47 -2.47 -8.88 9.46
CA ILE A 47 -2.79 -7.62 8.80
C ILE A 47 -3.35 -7.99 7.42
N GLY A 48 -4.61 -7.68 7.14
CA GLY A 48 -5.25 -8.15 5.91
C GLY A 48 -5.24 -9.69 5.83
N ASP A 49 -4.65 -10.23 4.77
CA ASP A 49 -4.41 -11.65 4.51
C ASP A 49 -3.06 -12.17 5.07
N LEU A 50 -2.14 -11.27 5.44
CA LEU A 50 -0.84 -11.61 6.00
C LEU A 50 -1.03 -12.23 7.40
N LYS A 51 -0.53 -13.45 7.60
CA LYS A 51 -0.57 -14.18 8.88
C LYS A 51 0.85 -14.45 9.36
N PHE A 52 1.13 -14.13 10.61
CA PHE A 52 2.45 -14.26 11.21
C PHE A 52 2.36 -14.47 12.70
N GLN A 53 3.43 -14.95 13.32
CA GLN A 53 3.53 -15.00 14.78
C GLN A 53 4.13 -13.69 15.29
N VAL A 54 3.47 -13.03 16.22
CA VAL A 54 3.95 -11.80 16.86
C VAL A 54 4.63 -12.15 18.18
N ILE A 55 5.85 -11.65 18.37
CA ILE A 55 6.59 -11.71 19.63
C ILE A 55 6.46 -10.33 20.31
N ASP A 56 5.75 -10.27 21.43
CA ASP A 56 5.70 -9.06 22.26
C ASP A 56 6.92 -8.96 23.16
N THR A 57 7.71 -7.88 23.01
CA THR A 57 8.82 -7.60 23.94
C THR A 57 8.40 -6.73 25.12
N ALA A 58 7.17 -6.19 25.15
CA ALA A 58 6.68 -5.32 26.23
C ALA A 58 6.21 -6.11 27.47
N GLY A 59 5.52 -7.25 27.30
CA GLY A 59 5.09 -8.13 28.40
C GLY A 59 6.23 -8.80 29.19
N LEU A 60 7.46 -8.44 28.86
CA LEU A 60 8.71 -9.00 29.32
C LEU A 60 9.57 -7.97 30.10
N GLU A 61 9.19 -6.68 30.03
CA GLU A 61 9.87 -5.54 30.68
C GLU A 61 9.53 -5.38 32.19
N GLU A 62 8.56 -6.13 32.72
CA GLU A 62 7.98 -5.92 34.08
C GLU A 62 8.53 -6.82 35.20
N SER A 63 9.65 -7.54 35.02
CA SER A 63 10.14 -8.52 36.03
C SER A 63 11.53 -8.23 36.61
N GLY A 64 11.58 -7.52 37.75
CA GLY A 64 12.57 -7.74 38.83
C GLY A 64 13.74 -6.77 39.00
N ASP A 65 14.11 -6.58 40.28
CA ASP A 65 14.99 -5.55 40.88
C ASP A 65 16.52 -5.70 40.67
N GLU A 66 17.00 -6.04 39.47
CA GLU A 66 18.43 -5.92 39.14
C GLU A 66 18.63 -5.28 37.76
N THR A 67 19.52 -4.28 37.69
CA THR A 67 19.67 -3.24 36.66
C THR A 67 18.86 -3.46 35.38
N LEU A 68 17.71 -2.78 35.32
CA LEU A 68 16.66 -2.82 34.29
C LEU A 68 17.22 -2.86 32.84
N GLU A 69 18.30 -2.13 32.56
CA GLU A 69 18.87 -1.99 31.21
C GLU A 69 19.52 -3.28 30.66
N GLY A 70 20.14 -4.11 31.50
CA GLY A 70 20.87 -5.30 31.06
C GLY A 70 19.95 -6.43 30.59
N ARG A 71 18.90 -6.72 31.35
CA ARG A 71 17.89 -7.74 31.01
C ARG A 71 17.00 -7.31 29.84
N MET A 72 16.59 -6.05 29.79
CA MET A 72 15.85 -5.49 28.64
C MET A 72 16.62 -5.70 27.32
N ARG A 73 17.94 -5.56 27.38
CA ARG A 73 18.82 -5.77 26.23
C ARG A 73 18.92 -7.23 25.81
N GLU A 74 19.18 -8.15 26.74
CA GLU A 74 19.31 -9.58 26.43
C GLU A 74 18.01 -10.16 25.85
N GLN A 75 16.86 -9.70 26.35
CA GLN A 75 15.57 -10.18 25.93
C GLN A 75 15.14 -9.62 24.57
N THR A 76 15.43 -8.34 24.32
CA THR A 76 15.33 -7.75 22.98
C THR A 76 16.20 -8.52 21.99
N ILE A 77 17.43 -8.87 22.36
CA ILE A 77 18.35 -9.65 21.52
C ILE A 77 17.76 -11.01 21.18
N ARG A 78 17.19 -11.72 22.17
CA ARG A 78 16.54 -13.02 21.94
C ARG A 78 15.33 -12.90 21.01
N ALA A 79 14.47 -11.91 21.23
CA ALA A 79 13.31 -11.66 20.37
C ALA A 79 13.72 -11.35 18.92
N VAL A 80 14.75 -10.53 18.74
CA VAL A 80 15.32 -10.21 17.41
C VAL A 80 15.95 -11.44 16.77
N ALA A 81 16.62 -12.31 17.55
CA ALA A 81 17.23 -13.53 17.03
C ALA A 81 16.19 -14.58 16.58
N GLU A 82 15.07 -14.69 17.29
CA GLU A 82 13.96 -15.60 16.99
C GLU A 82 13.04 -15.08 15.88
N ALA A 83 13.01 -13.77 15.64
CA ALA A 83 12.18 -13.15 14.62
C ALA A 83 12.81 -13.19 13.22
N ASP A 84 11.94 -13.22 12.22
CA ASP A 84 12.31 -13.10 10.82
C ASP A 84 12.38 -11.63 10.38
N VAL A 85 11.56 -10.78 11.00
CA VAL A 85 11.58 -9.32 10.85
C VAL A 85 11.29 -8.64 12.19
N SER A 86 11.94 -7.51 12.43
CA SER A 86 11.69 -6.67 13.60
C SER A 86 10.91 -5.41 13.22
N LEU A 87 9.77 -5.17 13.86
CA LEU A 87 9.09 -3.88 13.83
C LEU A 87 9.69 -2.97 14.90
N PHE A 88 10.50 -2.00 14.50
CA PHE A 88 11.11 -1.06 15.42
C PHE A 88 10.24 0.19 15.59
N LEU A 89 9.52 0.29 16.70
CA LEU A 89 8.57 1.36 16.98
C LEU A 89 9.23 2.54 17.69
N VAL A 90 8.97 3.74 17.17
CA VAL A 90 9.26 5.03 17.79
C VAL A 90 7.98 5.84 17.99
N ASP A 91 7.96 6.71 18.99
CA ASP A 91 6.86 7.64 19.22
C ASP A 91 7.10 8.93 18.45
N ALA A 92 6.32 9.16 17.40
CA ALA A 92 6.46 10.33 16.53
C ALA A 92 6.12 11.66 17.24
N LYS A 93 5.32 11.65 18.31
CA LYS A 93 5.03 12.87 19.09
C LYS A 93 6.22 13.27 19.97
N ALA A 94 6.97 12.29 20.46
CA ALA A 94 8.13 12.50 21.31
C ALA A 94 9.44 12.72 20.51
N GLY A 95 9.48 12.27 19.26
CA GLY A 95 10.68 12.28 18.44
C GLY A 95 11.70 11.21 18.85
N VAL A 96 12.85 11.21 18.16
CA VAL A 96 13.91 10.22 18.39
C VAL A 96 14.69 10.53 19.67
N THR A 97 14.71 9.58 20.60
CA THR A 97 15.40 9.69 21.88
C THR A 97 16.74 8.93 21.89
N PRO A 98 17.62 9.15 22.90
CA PRO A 98 18.82 8.34 23.08
C PRO A 98 18.54 6.84 23.24
N ALA A 99 17.41 6.48 23.88
CA ALA A 99 16.98 5.08 24.00
C ALA A 99 16.69 4.47 22.62
N ASP A 100 16.01 5.21 21.74
CA ASP A 100 15.74 4.75 20.37
C ASP A 100 17.05 4.54 19.58
N LYS A 101 18.05 5.42 19.77
CA LYS A 101 19.39 5.25 19.18
C LYS A 101 20.10 3.99 19.70
N ALA A 102 19.94 3.66 20.98
CA ALA A 102 20.52 2.45 21.56
C ALA A 102 19.88 1.18 20.98
N PHE A 103 18.55 1.15 20.83
CA PHE A 103 17.84 0.07 20.14
C PHE A 103 18.25 -0.04 18.67
N ALA A 104 18.41 1.08 17.97
CA ALA A 104 18.88 1.07 16.59
C ALA A 104 20.28 0.45 16.44
N GLN A 105 21.22 0.79 17.33
CA GLN A 105 22.55 0.18 17.35
C GLN A 105 22.54 -1.31 17.68
N LEU A 106 21.54 -1.78 18.44
CA LEU A 106 21.35 -3.19 18.74
C LEU A 106 20.83 -3.93 17.49
N LEU A 107 19.76 -3.41 16.88
CA LEU A 107 19.14 -4.02 15.71
C LEU A 107 20.10 -4.12 14.51
N ARG A 108 20.92 -3.08 14.24
CA ARG A 108 21.94 -3.12 13.17
C ARG A 108 22.98 -4.22 13.34
N ARG A 109 23.31 -4.61 14.59
CA ARG A 109 24.30 -5.66 14.87
C ARG A 109 23.78 -7.07 14.60
N HIS A 110 22.47 -7.27 14.56
CA HIS A 110 21.87 -8.59 14.43
C HIS A 110 21.51 -8.98 13.00
N GLY A 111 21.63 -8.06 12.03
CA GLY A 111 21.55 -8.38 10.59
C GLY A 111 20.19 -8.91 10.11
N ARG A 112 19.12 -8.79 10.92
CA ARG A 112 17.76 -9.15 10.53
C ARG A 112 17.06 -7.96 9.86
N PRO A 113 16.12 -8.19 8.94
CA PRO A 113 15.26 -7.14 8.39
C PRO A 113 14.57 -6.34 9.50
N VAL A 114 14.57 -5.02 9.38
CA VAL A 114 13.96 -4.10 10.33
C VAL A 114 13.03 -3.16 9.58
N VAL A 115 11.77 -3.14 9.97
CA VAL A 115 10.80 -2.12 9.53
C VAL A 115 10.70 -1.08 10.62
N LEU A 116 11.16 0.15 10.35
CA LEU A 116 11.02 1.27 11.26
C LEU A 116 9.58 1.80 11.23
N VAL A 117 8.97 2.00 12.39
CA VAL A 117 7.57 2.39 12.53
C VAL A 117 7.45 3.64 13.40
N ALA A 118 6.97 4.72 12.81
CA ALA A 118 6.65 5.96 13.54
C ALA A 118 5.19 5.91 14.00
N ASN A 119 4.98 5.55 15.27
CA ASN A 119 3.65 5.41 15.86
C ASN A 119 3.14 6.74 16.45
N LYS A 120 1.83 6.80 16.72
CA LYS A 120 1.10 7.99 17.21
C LYS A 120 1.06 9.15 16.20
N MET A 121 1.03 8.81 14.90
CA MET A 121 0.88 9.77 13.79
C MET A 121 -0.55 10.30 13.69
N GLU A 122 -0.95 11.09 14.68
CA GLU A 122 -2.27 11.69 14.81
C GLU A 122 -2.17 13.20 14.61
N GLY A 123 -2.67 13.68 13.47
CA GLY A 123 -2.56 15.09 13.10
C GLY A 123 -1.12 15.56 12.87
N ARG A 124 -0.90 16.88 12.91
CA ARG A 124 0.39 17.50 12.57
C ARG A 124 1.47 17.38 13.65
N ALA A 125 1.11 16.99 14.87
CA ALA A 125 2.03 16.97 16.01
C ALA A 125 3.14 15.90 15.89
N GLY A 126 2.90 14.84 15.11
CA GLY A 126 3.88 13.77 14.89
C GLY A 126 4.83 13.99 13.71
N GLU A 127 4.61 15.01 12.88
CA GLU A 127 5.39 15.21 11.63
C GLU A 127 6.88 15.38 11.91
N HIS A 128 7.25 16.12 12.96
CA HIS A 128 8.66 16.33 13.31
C HIS A 128 9.35 15.01 13.71
N GLY A 129 8.76 14.25 14.63
CA GLY A 129 9.34 12.99 15.08
C GLY A 129 9.33 11.89 14.02
N PHE A 130 8.39 11.95 13.06
CA PHE A 130 8.41 11.12 11.86
C PHE A 130 9.67 11.37 11.02
N TYR A 131 10.00 12.63 10.74
CA TYR A 131 11.21 12.95 9.97
C TYR A 131 12.48 12.66 10.74
N ASP A 132 12.49 12.90 12.06
CA ASP A 132 13.64 12.57 12.92
C ASP A 132 13.97 11.07 12.88
N ALA A 133 12.96 10.20 12.71
CA ALA A 133 13.14 8.75 12.66
C ALA A 133 14.10 8.32 11.55
N TYR A 134 14.23 9.09 10.47
CA TYR A 134 15.19 8.84 9.40
C TYR A 134 16.65 8.80 9.90
N SER A 135 16.96 9.56 10.97
CA SER A 135 18.28 9.55 11.61
C SER A 135 18.67 8.19 12.22
N LEU A 136 17.70 7.27 12.39
CA LEU A 136 17.92 5.91 12.88
C LEU A 136 18.39 4.94 11.78
N GLY A 137 18.48 5.37 10.52
CA GLY A 137 19.17 4.65 9.44
C GLY A 137 18.61 3.26 9.14
N PHE A 138 17.28 3.14 9.09
CA PHE A 138 16.54 1.95 8.66
C PHE A 138 15.54 2.30 7.54
N GLY A 139 15.91 3.25 6.67
CA GLY A 139 15.01 3.74 5.62
C GLY A 139 13.91 4.69 6.11
N GLU A 140 12.85 4.83 5.31
CA GLU A 140 11.68 5.64 5.63
C GLU A 140 10.83 4.93 6.70
N ALA A 141 10.54 5.60 7.82
CA ALA A 141 9.64 5.05 8.82
C ALA A 141 8.23 4.89 8.25
N VAL A 142 7.54 3.81 8.59
CA VAL A 142 6.12 3.63 8.29
C VAL A 142 5.29 4.47 9.28
N PRO A 143 4.53 5.49 8.82
CA PRO A 143 3.72 6.31 9.71
C PRO A 143 2.43 5.56 10.08
N ILE A 144 2.21 5.32 11.37
CA ILE A 144 0.99 4.65 11.84
C ILE A 144 0.35 5.38 13.04
N SER A 145 -0.95 5.17 13.22
CA SER A 145 -1.60 5.26 14.53
C SER A 145 -2.10 3.87 14.88
N ALA A 146 -1.37 3.16 15.75
CA ALA A 146 -1.78 1.85 16.24
C ALA A 146 -3.10 1.93 17.03
N GLU A 147 -3.42 3.06 17.64
CA GLU A 147 -4.68 3.24 18.37
C GLU A 147 -5.87 3.31 17.40
N HIS A 148 -5.76 4.09 16.32
CA HIS A 148 -6.86 4.29 15.37
C HIS A 148 -6.83 3.35 14.16
N GLY A 149 -5.74 2.62 13.94
CA GLY A 149 -5.57 1.71 12.80
C GLY A 149 -5.21 2.39 11.48
N VAL A 150 -4.66 3.60 11.55
CA VAL A 150 -4.17 4.34 10.37
C VAL A 150 -2.76 3.86 10.03
N GLY A 151 -2.44 3.76 8.73
CA GLY A 151 -1.12 3.33 8.24
C GLY A 151 -0.89 1.81 8.24
N MET A 152 -1.90 1.01 8.56
CA MET A 152 -1.78 -0.45 8.60
C MET A 152 -1.55 -1.09 7.22
N ALA A 153 -2.03 -0.46 6.14
CA ALA A 153 -1.76 -0.91 4.77
C ALA A 153 -0.31 -0.63 4.35
N ASP A 154 0.27 0.48 4.81
CA ASP A 154 1.69 0.78 4.61
C ASP A 154 2.56 -0.19 5.42
N LEU A 155 2.17 -0.48 6.66
CA LEU A 155 2.84 -1.47 7.51
C LEU A 155 2.76 -2.89 6.92
N TYR A 156 1.61 -3.26 6.35
CA TYR A 156 1.46 -4.50 5.59
C TYR A 156 2.46 -4.58 4.44
N SER A 157 2.54 -3.52 3.64
CA SER A 157 3.41 -3.49 2.45
C SER A 157 4.88 -3.61 2.86
N ALA A 158 5.31 -2.83 3.86
CA ALA A 158 6.66 -2.88 4.38
C ALA A 158 7.02 -4.24 5.01
N LEU A 159 6.08 -4.92 5.67
CA LEU A 159 6.31 -6.27 6.20
C LEU A 159 6.48 -7.30 5.09
N VAL A 160 5.58 -7.33 4.10
CA VAL A 160 5.67 -8.25 2.94
C VAL A 160 7.00 -8.06 2.22
N GLU A 161 7.40 -6.80 2.05
CA GLU A 161 8.67 -6.45 1.43
C GLU A 161 9.87 -6.95 2.25
N ALA A 162 9.87 -6.69 3.56
CA ALA A 162 10.97 -7.07 4.45
C ALA A 162 11.17 -8.58 4.62
N VAL A 163 10.10 -9.39 4.52
CA VAL A 163 10.20 -10.86 4.65
C VAL A 163 10.24 -11.60 3.32
N GLY A 164 9.96 -10.91 2.21
CA GLY A 164 9.75 -11.50 0.89
C GLY A 164 8.34 -12.09 0.73
N GLU A 165 7.80 -12.01 -0.49
CA GLU A 165 6.44 -12.49 -0.78
C GLU A 165 6.26 -13.99 -0.58
N GLU A 166 7.27 -14.79 -0.93
CA GLU A 166 7.26 -16.23 -0.70
C GLU A 166 6.97 -16.50 0.77
N ARG A 167 7.79 -15.95 1.66
CA ARG A 167 7.62 -16.15 3.10
C ARG A 167 6.37 -15.51 3.68
N ALA A 168 5.92 -14.40 3.10
CA ALA A 168 4.69 -13.72 3.51
C ALA A 168 3.43 -14.57 3.28
N PHE A 169 3.43 -15.41 2.24
CA PHE A 169 2.24 -16.15 1.79
C PHE A 169 2.39 -17.69 1.82
N ASP A 170 3.55 -18.21 2.19
CA ASP A 170 3.87 -19.66 2.19
C ASP A 170 3.29 -20.43 3.39
N ALA A 171 1.96 -20.60 3.33
CA ALA A 171 1.21 -21.62 4.03
C ALA A 171 0.70 -22.69 3.05
N GLY A 172 1.58 -23.39 2.34
CA GLY A 172 1.27 -24.71 1.75
C GLY A 172 1.88 -25.02 0.38
N GLU A 173 2.91 -25.87 0.43
CA GLU A 173 3.50 -26.76 -0.59
C GLU A 173 4.56 -26.24 -1.59
N GLU A 174 5.71 -26.90 -1.49
CA GLU A 174 6.99 -26.73 -2.17
C GLU A 174 6.92 -27.12 -3.66
N ALA A 175 7.42 -26.26 -4.57
CA ALA A 175 8.65 -26.49 -5.33
C ALA A 175 8.78 -25.58 -6.57
N ALA A 176 10.06 -25.28 -6.88
CA ALA A 176 10.65 -24.54 -8.00
C ALA A 176 10.54 -23.00 -7.85
N GLY A 177 11.57 -22.27 -7.40
CA GLY A 177 13.01 -22.48 -7.49
C GLY A 177 13.62 -21.20 -8.07
N LEU A 178 14.56 -20.60 -7.33
CA LEU A 178 15.36 -19.40 -7.64
C LEU A 178 14.60 -18.06 -7.63
N PHE A 179 14.44 -17.41 -6.47
CA PHE A 179 14.37 -15.94 -6.43
C PHE A 179 15.10 -15.40 -5.20
N ASP A 180 16.23 -14.78 -5.47
CA ASP A 180 17.04 -14.04 -4.51
C ASP A 180 16.28 -12.79 -4.05
N SER A 181 16.50 -12.44 -2.80
CA SER A 181 15.84 -11.39 -2.05
C SER A 181 16.26 -10.01 -2.50
N GLU A 182 15.34 -9.17 -2.97
CA GLU A 182 15.46 -7.72 -2.81
C GLU A 182 14.09 -7.08 -2.51
N ALA A 183 13.97 -6.62 -1.26
CA ALA A 183 13.00 -5.64 -0.81
C ALA A 183 13.28 -4.31 -1.52
N GLU A 184 12.30 -3.72 -2.18
CA GLU A 184 12.45 -2.46 -2.93
C GLU A 184 11.96 -1.21 -2.17
N ASP A 185 12.50 -1.00 -0.98
CA ASP A 185 12.84 0.31 -0.45
C ASP A 185 14.07 0.77 -1.26
N ILE A 186 13.87 1.23 -2.50
CA ILE A 186 15.01 1.49 -3.40
C ILE A 186 15.75 2.77 -2.97
N GLU A 187 16.80 2.62 -2.16
CA GLU A 187 18.06 3.31 -2.44
C GLU A 187 18.38 3.05 -3.92
N HIS A 188 18.57 4.10 -4.73
CA HIS A 188 18.96 3.95 -6.13
C HIS A 188 20.13 2.97 -6.24
N GLN A 189 19.86 1.74 -6.67
CA GLN A 189 20.89 0.75 -6.88
C GLN A 189 21.57 1.06 -8.19
N PHE A 190 22.90 0.95 -8.21
CA PHE A 190 23.69 1.19 -9.40
C PHE A 190 24.46 -0.09 -9.75
N ASP A 191 24.52 -0.44 -11.03
CA ASP A 191 25.41 -1.49 -11.50
C ASP A 191 26.89 -1.11 -11.29
N GLU A 192 27.82 -2.04 -11.53
CA GLU A 192 29.26 -1.78 -11.43
C GLU A 192 29.74 -0.64 -12.34
N GLY A 193 28.95 -0.28 -13.36
CA GLY A 193 29.18 0.83 -14.28
C GLY A 193 28.56 2.16 -13.83
N GLY A 194 27.87 2.21 -12.69
CA GLY A 194 27.22 3.41 -12.17
C GLY A 194 25.86 3.73 -12.82
N ASN A 195 25.22 2.78 -13.51
CA ASN A 195 23.88 2.96 -14.06
C ASN A 195 22.81 2.51 -13.07
N GLU A 196 21.75 3.30 -12.92
CA GLU A 196 20.63 2.97 -12.04
C GLU A 196 19.93 1.68 -12.52
N ILE A 197 19.85 0.68 -11.64
CA ILE A 197 19.13 -0.57 -11.87
C ILE A 197 17.62 -0.28 -11.79
N ILE A 198 16.90 -0.65 -12.84
CA ILE A 198 15.45 -0.48 -12.92
C ILE A 198 14.80 -1.86 -12.76
N PRO A 199 14.01 -2.11 -11.69
CA PRO A 199 13.21 -3.33 -11.58
C PRO A 199 12.37 -3.55 -12.82
N GLN A 200 12.44 -4.77 -13.34
CA GLN A 200 11.55 -5.22 -14.40
C GLN A 200 10.21 -5.62 -13.80
N TYR A 201 9.15 -5.36 -14.56
CA TYR A 201 7.81 -5.79 -14.16
C TYR A 201 7.70 -7.32 -14.22
N ASP A 202 7.44 -7.92 -13.07
CA ASP A 202 7.25 -9.36 -12.95
C ASP A 202 5.77 -9.73 -13.11
N ALA A 203 5.44 -10.26 -14.29
CA ALA A 203 4.09 -10.73 -14.61
C ALA A 203 3.75 -12.09 -13.99
N THR A 204 4.72 -12.78 -13.36
CA THR A 204 4.47 -14.07 -12.68
C THR A 204 3.86 -13.88 -11.30
N ARG A 205 4.06 -12.72 -10.66
CA ARG A 205 3.52 -12.43 -9.33
C ARG A 205 2.00 -12.35 -9.34
N PRO A 206 1.33 -12.90 -8.30
CA PRO A 206 -0.12 -12.83 -8.19
C PRO A 206 -0.65 -11.39 -8.26
N LEU A 207 -1.62 -11.14 -9.14
CA LEU A 207 -2.23 -9.81 -9.29
C LEU A 207 -3.40 -9.69 -8.31
N ARG A 208 -3.34 -8.71 -7.40
CA ARG A 208 -4.37 -8.51 -6.37
C ARG A 208 -5.43 -7.55 -6.86
N ILE A 209 -6.66 -8.01 -7.03
CA ILE A 209 -7.79 -7.18 -7.45
C ILE A 209 -8.88 -7.07 -6.40
N ALA A 210 -9.65 -5.98 -6.48
CA ALA A 210 -10.97 -5.87 -5.84
C ALA A 210 -12.02 -5.45 -6.87
N VAL A 211 -13.26 -5.90 -6.66
CA VAL A 211 -14.41 -5.51 -7.49
C VAL A 211 -15.39 -4.71 -6.62
N VAL A 212 -15.56 -3.43 -6.95
CA VAL A 212 -16.39 -2.47 -6.20
C VAL A 212 -17.41 -1.82 -7.12
N GLY A 213 -18.34 -1.05 -6.57
CA GLY A 213 -19.42 -0.41 -7.32
C GLY A 213 -20.73 -0.39 -6.56
N ARG A 214 -21.68 0.41 -7.03
CA ARG A 214 -22.99 0.58 -6.39
C ARG A 214 -23.79 -0.72 -6.26
N PRO A 215 -24.77 -0.79 -5.34
CA PRO A 215 -25.75 -1.87 -5.32
C PRO A 215 -26.34 -2.10 -6.72
N ASN A 216 -26.58 -3.37 -7.07
CA ASN A 216 -27.21 -3.78 -8.34
C ASN A 216 -26.46 -3.44 -9.64
N ALA A 217 -25.25 -2.89 -9.59
CA ALA A 217 -24.37 -2.71 -10.75
C ALA A 217 -23.89 -4.04 -11.37
N GLY A 218 -24.15 -5.18 -10.74
CA GLY A 218 -23.84 -6.52 -11.25
C GLY A 218 -22.44 -7.06 -10.90
N LYS A 219 -21.79 -6.50 -9.88
CA LYS A 219 -20.51 -6.98 -9.32
C LYS A 219 -20.48 -8.49 -9.04
N SER A 220 -21.54 -8.98 -8.39
CA SER A 220 -21.71 -10.38 -7.99
C SER A 220 -21.68 -11.32 -9.18
N THR A 221 -22.45 -10.95 -10.21
CA THR A 221 -22.53 -11.68 -11.47
C THR A 221 -21.17 -11.66 -12.17
N LEU A 222 -20.50 -10.50 -12.19
CA LEU A 222 -19.18 -10.34 -12.83
C LEU A 222 -18.13 -11.24 -12.17
N ILE A 223 -18.05 -11.23 -10.83
CA ILE A 223 -17.13 -12.09 -10.08
C ILE A 223 -17.40 -13.56 -10.39
N ASN A 224 -18.67 -13.98 -10.34
CA ASN A 224 -19.03 -15.38 -10.61
C ASN A 224 -18.68 -15.80 -12.04
N GLN A 225 -18.86 -14.91 -13.01
CA GLN A 225 -18.51 -15.15 -14.40
C GLN A 225 -16.99 -15.29 -14.56
N MET A 226 -16.21 -14.36 -13.99
CA MET A 226 -14.74 -14.39 -14.02
C MET A 226 -14.15 -15.63 -13.35
N VAL A 227 -14.71 -16.05 -12.22
CA VAL A 227 -14.26 -17.26 -11.50
C VAL A 227 -14.78 -18.55 -12.18
N GLY A 228 -15.92 -18.46 -12.88
CA GLY A 228 -16.60 -19.60 -13.50
C GLY A 228 -15.99 -20.07 -14.81
N GLU A 229 -15.30 -19.19 -15.56
CA GLU A 229 -14.71 -19.50 -16.86
C GLU A 229 -13.41 -20.35 -16.76
N ASP A 230 -12.63 -20.22 -15.68
CA ASP A 230 -11.36 -20.95 -15.48
C ASP A 230 -11.40 -21.82 -14.20
N ARG A 231 -12.19 -22.91 -14.24
CA ARG A 231 -12.20 -23.91 -13.15
C ARG A 231 -10.87 -24.68 -13.08
N LEU A 232 -9.90 -24.07 -12.40
CA LEU A 232 -8.95 -24.74 -11.51
C LEU A 232 -9.12 -24.08 -10.13
N LEU A 233 -10.22 -24.42 -9.47
CA LEU A 233 -10.38 -24.16 -8.04
C LEU A 233 -9.35 -25.01 -7.28
N THR A 234 -8.12 -24.53 -7.14
CA THR A 234 -7.18 -25.09 -6.17
C THR A 234 -7.49 -24.46 -4.81
N GLY A 235 -8.41 -25.09 -4.07
CA GLY A 235 -8.72 -24.74 -2.70
C GLY A 235 -9.59 -25.83 -2.07
N PRO A 236 -9.25 -26.33 -0.87
CA PRO A 236 -9.83 -27.55 -0.33
C PRO A 236 -11.32 -27.39 -0.01
N GLU A 237 -12.01 -28.52 -0.11
CA GLU A 237 -13.43 -28.68 0.16
C GLU A 237 -13.85 -28.08 1.51
N ALA A 238 -15.05 -27.50 1.48
CA ALA A 238 -15.97 -27.25 2.59
C ALA A 238 -15.44 -27.44 4.03
N GLY A 239 -14.96 -26.35 4.64
CA GLY A 239 -14.86 -26.27 6.10
C GLY A 239 -13.93 -25.17 6.61
N ILE A 240 -14.45 -24.33 7.52
CA ILE A 240 -13.74 -23.52 8.53
C ILE A 240 -12.71 -22.48 8.00
N THR A 241 -12.93 -21.16 8.04
CA THR A 241 -13.13 -20.31 9.24
C THR A 241 -13.74 -18.94 8.87
N ARG A 242 -14.43 -18.29 9.83
CA ARG A 242 -14.95 -16.92 9.74
C ARG A 242 -13.81 -15.91 9.66
N ASP A 243 -13.50 -15.40 8.47
CA ASP A 243 -13.11 -14.00 8.14
C ASP A 243 -12.33 -13.98 6.81
N SER A 244 -12.84 -13.22 5.83
CA SER A 244 -12.28 -12.92 4.49
C SER A 244 -11.60 -14.07 3.73
N ILE A 245 -12.37 -14.78 2.90
CA ILE A 245 -11.87 -15.79 1.94
C ILE A 245 -11.49 -15.04 0.65
N SER A 246 -10.20 -14.96 0.33
CA SER A 246 -9.73 -14.59 -1.01
C SER A 246 -10.12 -15.69 -2.00
N VAL A 247 -10.38 -15.31 -3.25
CA VAL A 247 -10.62 -16.26 -4.34
C VAL A 247 -9.50 -16.10 -5.33
N ASP A 248 -8.79 -17.20 -5.57
CA ASP A 248 -7.65 -17.25 -6.47
C ASP A 248 -8.06 -18.04 -7.72
N TRP A 249 -7.68 -17.55 -8.90
CA TRP A 249 -7.84 -18.25 -10.19
C TRP A 249 -6.66 -17.93 -11.10
N GLN A 250 -6.53 -18.67 -12.20
CA GLN A 250 -5.51 -18.42 -13.23
C GLN A 250 -6.13 -17.65 -14.40
N TRP A 251 -5.43 -16.62 -14.88
CA TRP A 251 -5.79 -15.91 -16.10
C TRP A 251 -4.55 -15.71 -16.96
N GLU A 252 -4.54 -16.23 -18.20
CA GLU A 252 -3.38 -16.19 -19.11
C GLU A 252 -2.07 -16.67 -18.44
N GLY A 253 -2.16 -17.67 -17.55
CA GLY A 253 -1.02 -18.25 -16.82
C GLY A 253 -0.54 -17.43 -15.61
N ARG A 254 -1.27 -16.37 -15.24
CA ARG A 254 -1.01 -15.55 -14.05
C ARG A 254 -2.07 -15.78 -12.98
N THR A 255 -1.62 -15.98 -11.74
CA THR A 255 -2.52 -16.05 -10.59
C THR A 255 -3.18 -14.69 -10.35
N ILE A 256 -4.51 -14.65 -10.31
CA ILE A 256 -5.28 -13.48 -9.90
C ILE A 256 -5.89 -13.77 -8.53
N ARG A 257 -5.73 -12.84 -7.58
CA ARG A 257 -6.27 -12.91 -6.23
C ARG A 257 -7.33 -11.84 -6.03
N LEU A 258 -8.59 -12.26 -5.89
CA LEU A 258 -9.70 -11.37 -5.59
C LEU A 258 -9.81 -11.17 -4.07
N PHE A 259 -9.66 -9.92 -3.65
CA PHE A 259 -9.94 -9.48 -2.29
C PHE A 259 -11.42 -9.15 -2.13
N ASP A 260 -12.00 -9.66 -1.03
CA ASP A 260 -13.34 -9.39 -0.50
C ASP A 260 -14.53 -10.08 -1.18
N THR A 261 -14.71 -11.37 -0.85
CA THR A 261 -15.99 -12.08 -1.04
C THR A 261 -16.85 -12.15 0.23
N ALA A 262 -16.46 -11.50 1.33
CA ALA A 262 -17.13 -11.63 2.62
C ALA A 262 -18.54 -11.02 2.62
N GLY A 263 -18.72 -9.88 1.93
CA GLY A 263 -20.05 -9.29 1.69
C GLY A 263 -20.92 -10.13 0.73
N MET A 264 -20.30 -10.97 -0.10
CA MET A 264 -20.96 -11.76 -1.14
C MET A 264 -21.50 -13.09 -0.62
N ARG A 265 -20.69 -13.86 0.14
CA ARG A 265 -21.13 -15.14 0.74
C ARG A 265 -22.21 -14.96 1.81
N ARG A 266 -22.26 -13.80 2.48
CA ARG A 266 -23.31 -13.47 3.46
C ARG A 266 -24.65 -13.10 2.78
N LYS A 267 -24.62 -12.59 1.54
CA LYS A 267 -25.81 -12.17 0.77
C LYS A 267 -26.56 -13.33 0.09
N ALA A 268 -25.95 -14.49 -0.10
CA ALA A 268 -26.66 -15.68 -0.58
C ALA A 268 -27.67 -16.25 0.44
N ARG A 269 -27.68 -15.75 1.70
CA ARG A 269 -28.56 -16.27 2.76
C ARG A 269 -29.51 -15.25 3.41
N VAL A 270 -29.48 -13.97 3.06
CA VAL A 270 -30.34 -12.97 3.73
C VAL A 270 -30.78 -11.87 2.75
N GLN A 271 -32.08 -11.82 2.46
CA GLN A 271 -32.73 -10.73 1.73
C GLN A 271 -32.78 -9.42 2.54
N GLU A 272 -32.52 -8.33 1.80
CA GLU A 272 -33.00 -6.93 1.94
C GLU A 272 -32.70 -6.07 3.18
N LYS A 273 -32.29 -6.57 4.34
CA LYS A 273 -32.12 -5.69 5.54
C LYS A 273 -30.71 -5.15 5.85
N LEU A 274 -29.72 -5.33 4.98
CA LEU A 274 -28.29 -5.09 5.29
C LEU A 274 -27.56 -4.15 4.32
N GLU A 275 -28.29 -3.22 3.68
CA GLU A 275 -27.70 -2.38 2.63
C GLU A 275 -26.84 -1.21 3.17
N LYS A 276 -27.07 -0.76 4.41
CA LYS A 276 -26.28 0.33 5.02
C LYS A 276 -24.90 -0.07 5.54
N LEU A 277 -24.60 -1.37 5.67
CA LEU A 277 -23.30 -1.88 6.13
C LEU A 277 -22.40 -2.35 4.98
N SER A 278 -22.91 -2.38 3.74
CA SER A 278 -22.16 -2.95 2.60
C SER A 278 -21.16 -1.97 1.96
N VAL A 279 -21.17 -0.69 2.35
CA VAL A 279 -20.21 0.32 1.86
C VAL A 279 -18.89 0.24 2.65
N SER A 280 -18.95 0.01 3.96
CA SER A 280 -17.76 -0.11 4.83
C SER A 280 -16.94 -1.38 4.56
N ASP A 281 -17.58 -2.48 4.15
CA ASP A 281 -16.89 -3.74 3.86
C ASP A 281 -16.10 -3.65 2.53
N GLY A 282 -16.70 -3.08 1.48
CA GLY A 282 -16.03 -2.84 0.19
C GLY A 282 -14.94 -1.76 0.23
N LEU A 283 -14.97 -0.88 1.24
CA LEU A 283 -13.91 0.09 1.52
C LEU A 283 -12.61 -0.59 2.00
N ARG A 284 -12.73 -1.69 2.74
CA ARG A 284 -11.57 -2.43 3.26
C ARG A 284 -10.86 -3.24 2.18
N SER A 285 -11.59 -3.69 1.16
CA SER A 285 -11.03 -4.46 0.04
C SER A 285 -10.13 -3.61 -0.86
N VAL A 286 -10.51 -2.35 -1.08
CA VAL A 286 -9.70 -1.35 -1.80
C VAL A 286 -8.32 -1.17 -1.16
N GLN A 287 -8.21 -1.27 0.16
CA GLN A 287 -6.93 -1.06 0.86
C GLN A 287 -5.88 -2.15 0.60
N TYR A 288 -6.28 -3.34 0.15
CA TYR A 288 -5.36 -4.47 -0.07
C TYR A 288 -5.21 -4.83 -1.56
N ALA A 289 -6.09 -4.31 -2.42
CA ALA A 289 -5.99 -4.50 -3.86
C ALA A 289 -4.91 -3.61 -4.48
N GLU A 290 -4.35 -4.05 -5.60
CA GLU A 290 -3.46 -3.24 -6.46
C GLU A 290 -4.28 -2.56 -7.55
N VAL A 291 -5.13 -3.34 -8.23
CA VAL A 291 -6.10 -2.87 -9.22
C VAL A 291 -7.50 -3.00 -8.67
N VAL A 292 -8.32 -1.97 -8.85
CA VAL A 292 -9.73 -1.98 -8.42
C VAL A 292 -10.62 -1.81 -9.64
N ILE A 293 -11.43 -2.83 -9.89
CA ILE A 293 -12.47 -2.82 -10.93
C ILE A 293 -13.71 -2.13 -10.34
N VAL A 294 -14.01 -0.93 -10.82
CA VAL A 294 -15.21 -0.19 -10.46
C VAL A 294 -16.30 -0.52 -11.46
N VAL A 295 -17.28 -1.31 -11.03
CA VAL A 295 -18.41 -1.74 -11.86
C VAL A 295 -19.50 -0.69 -11.82
N ILE A 296 -19.84 -0.14 -12.98
CA ILE A 296 -20.93 0.81 -13.18
C ILE A 296 -21.98 0.23 -14.12
N ASP A 297 -23.21 0.72 -14.02
CA ASP A 297 -24.32 0.32 -14.88
C ASP A 297 -24.30 1.11 -16.19
N ALA A 298 -24.39 0.45 -17.35
CA ALA A 298 -24.44 1.10 -18.65
C ALA A 298 -25.68 1.99 -18.86
N GLU A 299 -26.81 1.66 -18.23
CA GLU A 299 -28.06 2.42 -18.35
C GLU A 299 -27.97 3.73 -17.53
N ILE A 300 -27.34 3.67 -16.36
CA ILE A 300 -27.23 4.80 -15.43
C ILE A 300 -25.78 4.94 -14.91
N PRO A 301 -24.83 5.34 -15.78
CA PRO A 301 -23.41 5.43 -15.45
C PRO A 301 -23.10 6.69 -14.62
N PHE A 302 -21.99 6.66 -13.88
CA PHE A 302 -21.44 7.80 -13.13
C PHE A 302 -22.41 8.50 -12.17
N GLU A 303 -23.32 7.74 -11.56
CA GLU A 303 -24.12 8.22 -10.44
C GLU A 303 -23.25 8.67 -9.27
N LYS A 304 -23.82 9.47 -8.36
CA LYS A 304 -23.07 10.08 -7.25
C LYS A 304 -22.23 9.08 -6.47
N GLN A 305 -22.77 7.88 -6.21
CA GLN A 305 -22.04 6.85 -5.47
C GLN A 305 -20.98 6.12 -6.31
N ASP A 306 -21.12 6.03 -7.64
CA ASP A 306 -20.05 5.51 -8.52
C ASP A 306 -18.83 6.44 -8.47
N VAL A 307 -19.08 7.75 -8.61
CA VAL A 307 -18.03 8.79 -8.54
C VAL A 307 -17.34 8.77 -7.18
N GLN A 308 -18.08 8.64 -6.09
CA GLN A 308 -17.51 8.55 -4.74
C GLN A 308 -16.65 7.30 -4.54
N ILE A 309 -17.06 6.15 -5.08
CA ILE A 309 -16.27 4.92 -5.01
C ILE A 309 -14.99 5.05 -5.83
N ALA A 310 -15.07 5.59 -7.04
CA ALA A 310 -13.90 5.80 -7.89
C ALA A 310 -12.92 6.83 -7.28
N ASP A 311 -13.42 7.94 -6.73
CA ASP A 311 -12.59 8.94 -6.03
C ASP A 311 -11.84 8.33 -4.84
N LEU A 312 -12.51 7.50 -4.04
CA LEU A 312 -11.88 6.76 -2.95
C LEU A 312 -10.74 5.87 -3.46
N VAL A 313 -10.97 5.08 -4.53
CA VAL A 313 -9.95 4.21 -5.12
C VAL A 313 -8.72 5.01 -5.54
N ILE A 314 -8.94 6.14 -6.23
CA ILE A 314 -7.87 7.05 -6.67
C ILE A 314 -7.11 7.64 -5.48
N ARG A 315 -7.84 8.06 -4.43
CA ARG A 315 -7.25 8.65 -3.22
C ARG A 315 -6.39 7.66 -2.44
N GLU A 316 -6.85 6.41 -2.31
CA GLU A 316 -6.07 5.31 -1.73
C GLU A 316 -4.84 4.95 -2.58
N GLY A 317 -4.72 5.50 -3.80
CA GLY A 317 -3.57 5.29 -4.66
C GLY A 317 -3.61 3.95 -5.38
N ARG A 318 -4.78 3.32 -5.50
CA ARG A 318 -4.96 2.07 -6.24
C ARG A 318 -5.22 2.35 -7.71
N ALA A 319 -4.96 1.38 -8.57
CA ALA A 319 -5.11 1.54 -10.01
C ALA A 319 -6.58 1.27 -10.42
N PRO A 320 -7.37 2.28 -10.82
CA PRO A 320 -8.77 2.07 -11.18
C PRO A 320 -8.93 1.54 -12.61
N VAL A 321 -9.87 0.61 -12.80
CA VAL A 321 -10.41 0.21 -14.11
C VAL A 321 -11.93 0.27 -14.04
N ILE A 322 -12.57 0.93 -15.01
CA ILE A 322 -14.02 1.05 -15.03
C ILE A 322 -14.60 -0.08 -15.88
N ALA A 323 -15.46 -0.91 -15.30
CA ALA A 323 -16.22 -1.93 -15.99
C ALA A 323 -17.66 -1.45 -16.18
N VAL A 324 -18.06 -1.18 -17.43
CA VAL A 324 -19.40 -0.71 -17.77
C VAL A 324 -20.27 -1.92 -18.05
N ASN A 325 -21.00 -2.35 -17.02
CA ASN A 325 -21.74 -3.61 -17.03
C ASN A 325 -23.14 -3.47 -17.64
N LYS A 326 -23.76 -4.61 -17.98
CA LYS A 326 -25.05 -4.72 -18.68
C LYS A 326 -24.99 -4.22 -20.13
N TRP A 327 -23.83 -4.34 -20.76
CA TRP A 327 -23.61 -3.90 -22.14
C TRP A 327 -24.45 -4.66 -23.17
N ASP A 328 -24.96 -5.84 -22.80
CA ASP A 328 -25.93 -6.62 -23.57
C ASP A 328 -27.24 -5.87 -23.85
N ARG A 329 -27.57 -4.85 -23.04
CA ARG A 329 -28.80 -4.06 -23.16
C ARG A 329 -28.63 -2.77 -23.95
N VAL A 330 -27.41 -2.45 -24.35
CA VAL A 330 -27.12 -1.21 -25.07
C VAL A 330 -27.36 -1.44 -26.56
N GLU A 331 -28.32 -0.71 -27.12
CA GLU A 331 -28.66 -0.76 -28.55
C GLU A 331 -27.57 -0.06 -29.39
N ASP A 332 -27.40 1.25 -29.23
CA ASP A 332 -26.35 2.01 -29.90
C ASP A 332 -25.05 1.99 -29.09
N ARG A 333 -24.29 0.90 -29.24
CA ARG A 333 -23.04 0.66 -28.52
C ARG A 333 -21.97 1.72 -28.79
N GLN A 334 -21.89 2.27 -30.00
CA GLN A 334 -20.86 3.25 -30.34
C GLN A 334 -21.16 4.60 -29.72
N ALA A 335 -22.37 5.12 -29.90
CA ALA A 335 -22.76 6.41 -29.34
C ALA A 335 -22.71 6.38 -27.80
N ARG A 336 -23.21 5.29 -27.19
CA ARG A 336 -23.21 5.15 -25.73
C ARG A 336 -21.81 5.05 -25.15
N LEU A 337 -20.88 4.37 -25.82
CA LEU A 337 -19.50 4.30 -25.36
C LEU A 337 -18.82 5.68 -25.40
N ALA A 338 -19.04 6.45 -26.47
CA ALA A 338 -18.49 7.81 -26.59
C ALA A 338 -18.99 8.72 -25.45
N GLU A 339 -20.30 8.68 -25.17
CA GLU A 339 -20.92 9.42 -24.06
C GLU A 339 -20.32 9.03 -22.70
N ILE A 340 -20.15 7.74 -22.44
CA ILE A 340 -19.60 7.25 -21.16
C ILE A 340 -18.12 7.65 -21.01
N LEU A 341 -17.34 7.63 -22.09
CA LEU A 341 -15.95 8.10 -22.08
C LEU A 341 -15.87 9.59 -21.73
N GLU A 342 -16.74 10.42 -22.30
CA GLU A 342 -16.85 11.85 -21.97
C GLU A 342 -17.22 12.06 -20.50
N MET A 343 -18.25 11.36 -20.02
CA MET A 343 -18.65 11.40 -18.61
C MET A 343 -17.50 10.99 -17.66
N ALA A 344 -16.69 10.00 -18.05
CA ALA A 344 -15.53 9.57 -17.27
C ALA A 344 -14.48 10.69 -17.16
N GLU A 345 -14.20 11.40 -18.26
CA GLU A 345 -13.23 12.50 -18.27
C GLU A 345 -13.69 13.71 -17.45
N GLU A 346 -15.00 14.00 -17.45
CA GLU A 346 -15.61 15.07 -16.66
C GLU A 346 -15.61 14.74 -15.16
N ASN A 347 -16.15 13.57 -14.79
CA ASN A 347 -16.39 13.20 -13.40
C ASN A 347 -15.11 12.76 -12.67
N LEU A 348 -14.15 12.15 -13.38
CA LEU A 348 -12.92 11.59 -12.81
C LEU A 348 -11.67 12.29 -13.33
N SER A 349 -11.74 13.62 -13.46
CA SER A 349 -10.68 14.48 -14.03
C SER A 349 -9.28 14.33 -13.42
N GLN A 350 -9.17 13.74 -12.22
CA GLN A 350 -7.92 13.43 -11.53
C GLN A 350 -7.07 12.37 -12.25
N VAL A 351 -7.71 11.45 -12.98
CA VAL A 351 -7.03 10.42 -13.77
C VAL A 351 -7.44 10.58 -15.23
N LYS A 352 -6.45 10.71 -16.10
CA LYS A 352 -6.70 10.92 -17.54
C LYS A 352 -6.64 9.61 -18.30
N ARG A 353 -7.50 9.52 -19.32
CA ARG A 353 -7.67 8.33 -20.18
C ARG A 353 -7.86 7.07 -19.33
N LEU A 354 -8.82 7.12 -18.42
CA LEU A 354 -9.22 5.95 -17.64
C LEU A 354 -9.61 4.81 -18.58
N LYS A 355 -9.14 3.60 -18.30
CA LYS A 355 -9.58 2.40 -19.02
C LYS A 355 -11.03 2.13 -18.63
N VAL A 356 -11.92 2.41 -19.57
CA VAL A 356 -13.35 2.12 -19.51
C VAL A 356 -13.62 0.96 -20.44
N VAL A 357 -14.07 -0.16 -19.89
CA VAL A 357 -14.29 -1.40 -20.64
C VAL A 357 -15.75 -1.80 -20.57
N PRO A 358 -16.46 -1.84 -21.71
CA PRO A 358 -17.79 -2.42 -21.80
C PRO A 358 -17.79 -3.91 -21.49
N VAL A 359 -18.67 -4.35 -20.60
CA VAL A 359 -18.81 -5.75 -20.23
C VAL A 359 -20.28 -6.15 -20.07
N SER A 360 -20.57 -7.43 -20.31
CA SER A 360 -21.79 -8.06 -19.82
C SER A 360 -21.41 -9.19 -18.88
N ALA A 361 -21.58 -8.96 -17.58
CA ALA A 361 -21.40 -9.97 -16.56
C ALA A 361 -22.32 -11.18 -16.74
N LEU A 362 -23.44 -11.02 -17.43
CA LEU A 362 -24.40 -12.09 -17.68
C LEU A 362 -23.93 -13.04 -18.79
N THR A 363 -23.35 -12.49 -19.86
CA THR A 363 -22.94 -13.28 -21.04
C THR A 363 -21.45 -13.61 -21.06
N GLY A 364 -20.64 -12.93 -20.25
CA GLY A 364 -19.17 -12.98 -20.29
C GLY A 364 -18.54 -12.04 -21.33
N GLU A 365 -19.36 -11.35 -22.14
CA GLU A 365 -18.85 -10.41 -23.15
C GLU A 365 -17.98 -9.32 -22.50
N GLY A 366 -16.79 -9.07 -23.06
CA GLY A 366 -15.90 -7.99 -22.61
C GLY A 366 -14.96 -8.35 -21.45
N ILE A 367 -15.14 -9.50 -20.78
CA ILE A 367 -14.29 -9.91 -19.65
C ILE A 367 -12.81 -10.08 -20.06
N PRO A 368 -12.46 -10.70 -21.20
CA PRO A 368 -11.07 -10.78 -21.62
C PRO A 368 -10.43 -9.41 -21.84
N GLN A 369 -11.17 -8.46 -22.42
CA GLN A 369 -10.72 -7.08 -22.62
C GLN A 369 -10.55 -6.36 -21.27
N LEU A 370 -11.44 -6.63 -20.30
CA LEU A 370 -11.35 -6.09 -18.96
C LEU A 370 -10.07 -6.57 -18.26
N MET A 371 -9.75 -7.86 -18.34
CA MET A 371 -8.56 -8.43 -17.70
C MET A 371 -7.25 -7.97 -18.36
N ARG A 372 -7.25 -7.76 -19.68
CA ARG A 372 -6.13 -7.10 -20.36
C ARG A 372 -5.93 -5.67 -19.87
N ALA A 373 -7.02 -4.90 -19.76
CA ALA A 373 -6.96 -3.54 -19.22
C ALA A 373 -6.47 -3.51 -17.76
N VAL A 374 -6.88 -4.47 -16.93
CA VAL A 374 -6.36 -4.67 -15.56
C VAL A 374 -4.84 -4.88 -15.58
N SER A 375 -4.34 -5.73 -16.47
CA SER A 375 -2.90 -6.01 -16.59
C SER A 375 -2.10 -4.81 -17.07
N GLU A 376 -2.59 -4.08 -18.10
CA GLU A 376 -1.98 -2.86 -18.62
C GLU A 376 -1.88 -1.76 -17.55
N VAL A 377 -2.98 -1.55 -16.81
CA VAL A 377 -3.03 -0.53 -15.75
C VAL A 377 -2.17 -0.92 -14.56
N HIS A 378 -2.11 -2.22 -14.22
CA HIS A 378 -1.20 -2.72 -13.20
C HIS A 378 0.26 -2.49 -13.59
N GLU A 379 0.64 -2.77 -14.84
CA GLU A 379 2.01 -2.53 -15.32
C GLU A 379 2.37 -1.05 -15.26
N ALA A 380 1.50 -0.16 -15.76
CA ALA A 380 1.71 1.28 -15.68
C ALA A 380 1.81 1.77 -14.23
N TRP A 381 1.01 1.20 -13.31
CA TRP A 381 1.06 1.49 -11.88
C TRP A 381 2.32 0.97 -11.20
N ASN A 382 3.01 -0.02 -11.79
CA ASN A 382 4.29 -0.54 -11.28
C ASN A 382 5.52 0.12 -11.90
N ARG A 383 5.34 0.98 -12.91
CA ARG A 383 6.43 1.46 -13.73
C ARG A 383 7.43 2.30 -12.94
N ARG A 384 8.68 1.83 -12.90
CA ARG A 384 9.84 2.58 -12.40
C ARG A 384 10.48 3.38 -13.55
N ILE A 385 10.80 4.64 -13.29
CA ILE A 385 11.43 5.56 -14.23
C ILE A 385 12.76 6.00 -13.64
N ALA A 386 13.84 5.77 -14.38
CA ALA A 386 15.18 6.18 -13.97
C ALA A 386 15.27 7.69 -13.72
N THR A 387 15.99 8.03 -12.67
CA THR A 387 16.19 9.39 -12.19
C THR A 387 16.84 10.28 -13.24
N ALA A 388 17.83 9.77 -13.97
CA ALA A 388 18.46 10.51 -15.06
C ALA A 388 17.43 10.89 -16.15
N ARG A 389 16.49 9.99 -16.48
CA ARG A 389 15.44 10.24 -17.46
C ARG A 389 14.43 11.26 -16.95
N LEU A 390 14.04 11.19 -15.67
CA LEU A 390 13.16 12.18 -15.03
C LEU A 390 13.78 13.58 -15.03
N ASN A 391 15.08 13.70 -14.77
CA ASN A 391 15.73 15.02 -14.71
C ASN A 391 15.93 15.64 -16.08
N ARG A 392 16.27 14.85 -17.10
CA ARG A 392 16.25 15.31 -18.50
C ARG A 392 14.88 15.83 -18.90
N TRP A 393 13.82 15.10 -18.54
CA TRP A 393 12.44 15.55 -18.75
C TRP A 393 12.12 16.83 -17.96
N LEU A 394 12.53 16.93 -16.70
CA LEU A 394 12.28 18.10 -15.85
C LEU A 394 12.96 19.37 -16.39
N GLU A 395 14.14 19.24 -16.99
CA GLU A 395 14.83 20.35 -17.65
C GLU A 395 14.07 20.83 -18.88
N ASP A 396 13.62 19.89 -19.72
CA ASP A 396 12.89 20.17 -20.96
C ASP A 396 11.56 20.91 -20.70
N ILE A 397 10.73 20.41 -19.78
CA ILE A 397 9.45 21.08 -19.46
C ILE A 397 9.66 22.46 -18.84
N GLN A 398 10.74 22.66 -18.07
CA GLN A 398 11.04 23.97 -17.46
C GLN A 398 11.51 24.99 -18.49
N TYR A 399 12.13 24.51 -19.58
CA TYR A 399 12.52 25.33 -20.71
C TYR A 399 11.29 25.77 -21.51
N HIS A 400 10.42 24.82 -21.87
CA HIS A 400 9.22 25.09 -22.66
C HIS A 400 8.13 25.83 -21.89
N HIS A 401 7.92 25.49 -20.62
CA HIS A 401 6.92 26.12 -19.76
C HIS A 401 7.53 26.48 -18.39
N PRO A 402 8.24 27.62 -18.29
CA PRO A 402 8.87 28.08 -17.05
C PRO A 402 7.94 28.16 -15.83
N PRO A 403 8.38 27.76 -14.62
CA PRO A 403 7.63 28.02 -13.39
C PRO A 403 7.40 29.53 -13.20
N PRO A 404 6.20 29.95 -12.76
CA PRO A 404 5.88 31.35 -12.58
C PRO A 404 6.73 31.99 -11.48
N ALA A 405 7.00 33.28 -11.64
CA ALA A 405 7.67 34.06 -10.60
C ALA A 405 6.64 34.51 -9.56
N VAL A 406 6.81 34.06 -8.31
CA VAL A 406 5.92 34.42 -7.20
C VAL A 406 6.62 35.42 -6.29
N SER A 407 6.01 36.60 -6.13
CA SER A 407 6.61 37.74 -5.41
C SER A 407 7.95 38.18 -6.01
N GLY A 408 8.04 38.24 -7.35
CA GLY A 408 9.23 38.69 -8.08
C GLY A 408 10.42 37.73 -8.08
N ARG A 409 10.29 36.53 -7.51
CA ARG A 409 11.34 35.50 -7.50
C ARG A 409 10.90 34.25 -8.23
N ARG A 410 11.70 33.80 -9.20
CA ARG A 410 11.47 32.56 -9.96
C ARG A 410 11.67 31.33 -9.08
N ILE A 411 10.76 30.37 -9.18
CA ILE A 411 10.88 29.06 -8.53
C ILE A 411 11.82 28.21 -9.40
N ARG A 412 12.85 27.64 -8.79
CA ARG A 412 13.78 26.72 -9.46
C ARG A 412 13.44 25.29 -9.07
N LEU A 413 13.06 24.45 -10.04
CA LEU A 413 12.98 23.00 -9.84
C LEU A 413 14.37 22.43 -10.15
N LYS A 414 15.01 21.88 -9.13
CA LYS A 414 16.42 21.49 -9.21
C LYS A 414 16.59 20.06 -9.70
N PHE A 415 15.78 19.17 -9.14
CA PHE A 415 15.93 17.74 -9.34
C PHE A 415 14.64 17.00 -9.01
N MET A 416 14.36 15.90 -9.69
CA MET A 416 13.22 15.02 -9.45
C MET A 416 13.66 13.56 -9.32
N THR A 417 13.03 12.82 -8.40
CA THR A 417 13.12 11.36 -8.30
C THR A 417 11.73 10.73 -8.28
N GLN A 418 11.64 9.43 -8.59
CA GLN A 418 10.47 8.63 -8.28
C GLN A 418 10.71 7.95 -6.93
N ALA A 419 9.99 8.38 -5.90
CA ALA A 419 10.10 7.86 -4.54
C ALA A 419 9.42 6.51 -4.37
N LYS A 420 8.28 6.29 -5.04
CA LYS A 420 7.53 5.02 -4.99
C LYS A 420 6.96 4.71 -6.36
N THR A 421 6.89 3.43 -6.71
CA THR A 421 6.18 2.96 -7.91
C THR A 421 4.69 2.83 -7.62
N ARG A 422 4.28 2.49 -6.39
CA ARG A 422 2.93 2.04 -6.03
C ARG A 422 2.22 2.95 -5.01
N PRO A 423 1.41 3.94 -5.41
CA PRO A 423 1.29 4.48 -6.76
C PRO A 423 2.52 5.30 -7.19
N PRO A 424 2.65 5.63 -8.50
CA PRO A 424 3.77 6.42 -8.99
C PRO A 424 3.85 7.75 -8.26
N THR A 425 4.87 7.88 -7.41
CA THR A 425 5.05 9.00 -6.50
C THR A 425 6.38 9.68 -6.81
N PHE A 426 6.31 10.93 -7.23
CA PHE A 426 7.46 11.73 -7.63
C PHE A 426 7.79 12.77 -6.58
N MET A 427 9.08 12.98 -6.33
CA MET A 427 9.59 13.98 -5.40
C MET A 427 10.38 15.04 -6.16
N VAL A 428 9.93 16.29 -6.11
CA VAL A 428 10.62 17.42 -6.75
C VAL A 428 11.31 18.27 -5.70
N HIS A 429 12.62 18.39 -5.81
CA HIS A 429 13.41 19.31 -5.01
C HIS A 429 13.39 20.69 -5.66
N CYS A 430 12.83 21.68 -4.98
CA CYS A 430 12.72 23.04 -5.50
C CYS A 430 13.09 24.08 -4.45
N SER A 431 13.23 25.35 -4.89
CA SER A 431 13.64 26.45 -4.01
C SER A 431 12.55 26.91 -3.04
N ARG A 432 11.28 26.85 -3.45
CA ARG A 432 10.11 27.39 -2.74
C ARG A 432 8.87 26.53 -3.04
N PRO A 433 8.75 25.34 -2.43
CA PRO A 433 7.66 24.41 -2.73
C PRO A 433 6.29 25.03 -2.43
N GLU A 434 6.16 25.75 -1.31
CA GLU A 434 4.94 26.44 -0.90
C GLU A 434 4.46 27.54 -1.86
N ALA A 435 5.35 28.03 -2.73
CA ALA A 435 5.00 29.10 -3.68
C ALA A 435 4.58 28.57 -5.04
N LEU A 436 4.71 27.27 -5.34
CA LEU A 436 4.37 26.76 -6.66
C LEU A 436 2.85 26.65 -6.82
N PRO A 437 2.25 27.27 -7.85
CA PRO A 437 0.82 27.18 -8.07
C PRO A 437 0.37 25.75 -8.38
N VAL A 438 -0.81 25.37 -7.85
CA VAL A 438 -1.43 24.06 -8.10
C VAL A 438 -1.61 23.78 -9.59
N SER A 439 -1.88 24.81 -10.40
CA SER A 439 -2.00 24.69 -11.86
C SER A 439 -0.70 24.19 -12.50
N TYR A 440 0.46 24.65 -12.02
CA TYR A 440 1.75 24.20 -12.53
C TYR A 440 2.04 22.76 -12.08
N SER A 441 1.70 22.39 -10.84
CA SER A 441 1.78 20.99 -10.38
C SER A 441 0.92 20.06 -11.24
N ARG A 442 -0.30 20.48 -11.60
CA ARG A 442 -1.18 19.71 -12.52
C ARG A 442 -0.58 19.61 -13.91
N TYR A 443 -0.01 20.69 -14.44
CA TYR A 443 0.70 20.68 -15.72
C TYR A 443 1.84 19.65 -15.72
N MET A 444 2.66 19.62 -14.65
CA MET A 444 3.73 18.64 -14.50
C MET A 444 3.20 17.20 -14.43
N VAL A 445 2.17 16.95 -13.62
CA VAL A 445 1.55 15.61 -13.51
C VAL A 445 1.00 15.14 -14.85
N ASN A 446 0.36 16.02 -15.62
CA ASN A 446 -0.16 15.66 -16.94
C ASN A 446 0.96 15.36 -17.95
N ASN A 447 2.05 16.14 -17.93
CA ASN A 447 3.21 15.87 -18.80
C ASN A 447 3.96 14.60 -18.40
N LEU A 448 4.09 14.31 -17.09
CA LEU A 448 4.63 13.03 -16.61
C LEU A 448 3.81 11.87 -17.17
N ARG A 449 2.49 11.99 -17.07
CA ARG A 449 1.56 10.97 -17.52
C ARG A 449 1.72 10.67 -19.01
N GLU A 450 1.82 11.71 -19.82
CA GLU A 450 1.99 11.59 -21.26
C GLU A 450 3.37 11.04 -21.65
N THR A 451 4.43 11.61 -21.09
CA THR A 451 5.82 11.27 -21.46
C THR A 451 6.20 9.84 -21.06
N PHE A 452 5.69 9.37 -19.92
CA PHE A 452 6.04 8.07 -19.35
C PHE A 452 4.92 7.05 -19.45
N ASP A 453 3.86 7.36 -20.19
CA ASP A 453 2.74 6.46 -20.48
C ASP A 453 2.12 5.88 -19.19
N LEU A 454 1.88 6.76 -18.21
CA LEU A 454 1.29 6.41 -16.93
C LEU A 454 -0.24 6.61 -16.95
N TRP A 455 -0.91 6.30 -18.05
CA TRP A 455 -2.36 6.50 -18.18
C TRP A 455 -3.14 5.65 -17.18
N SER A 456 -4.35 6.09 -16.81
CA SER A 456 -5.23 5.37 -15.88
C SER A 456 -4.70 5.14 -14.46
N THR A 457 -3.53 5.67 -14.09
CA THR A 457 -2.97 5.51 -12.74
C THR A 457 -3.08 6.79 -11.90
N PRO A 458 -3.28 6.70 -10.59
CA PRO A 458 -3.07 7.85 -9.71
C PRO A 458 -1.58 8.21 -9.68
N ILE A 459 -1.25 9.50 -9.84
CA ILE A 459 0.13 10.00 -9.75
C ILE A 459 0.21 10.96 -8.55
N ARG A 460 1.18 10.76 -7.67
CA ARG A 460 1.47 11.66 -6.56
C ARG A 460 2.69 12.51 -6.89
N LEU A 461 2.57 13.82 -6.76
CA LEU A 461 3.67 14.76 -6.96
C LEU A 461 3.90 15.54 -5.67
N ASN A 462 5.00 15.24 -5.00
CA ASN A 462 5.40 15.88 -3.76
C ASN A 462 6.54 16.85 -4.03
N MET A 463 6.60 17.93 -3.25
CA MET A 463 7.65 18.94 -3.38
C MET A 463 8.38 19.08 -2.06
N ARG A 464 9.71 19.13 -2.14
CA ARG A 464 10.58 19.40 -1.01
C ARG A 464 11.44 20.61 -1.27
N LYS A 465 11.70 21.36 -0.20
CA LYS A 465 12.67 22.43 -0.24
C LYS A 465 14.05 21.78 -0.28
N ALA A 466 14.81 22.07 -1.32
CA ALA A 466 16.18 21.59 -1.40
C ALA A 466 17.00 22.18 -0.25
N GLU A 467 17.54 21.32 0.62
CA GLU A 467 18.49 21.77 1.63
C GLU A 467 19.71 22.40 0.95
N ASN A 468 20.23 23.48 1.55
CA ASN A 468 21.46 24.08 1.08
C ASN A 468 22.63 23.37 1.80
N PRO A 469 23.45 22.56 1.11
CA PRO A 469 24.55 21.81 1.73
C PRO A 469 25.60 22.72 2.40
N PHE A 470 25.60 24.02 2.08
CA PHE A 470 26.55 25.00 2.59
C PHE A 470 26.03 25.83 3.77
N ALA A 471 24.79 25.62 4.23
CA ALA A 471 24.20 26.40 5.32
C ALA A 471 24.92 26.17 6.67
N SER A 472 25.45 24.98 6.91
CA SER A 472 26.21 24.64 8.12
C SER A 472 27.64 25.21 8.14
N LYS A 473 28.25 25.43 6.97
CA LYS A 473 29.63 25.95 6.85
C LYS A 473 29.74 27.45 7.09
N ARG A 474 28.64 28.20 6.99
CA ARG A 474 28.65 29.67 7.10
C ARG A 474 28.54 30.21 8.54
N ARG A 475 28.39 29.33 9.54
CA ARG A 475 28.30 29.70 10.96
C ARG A 475 29.64 29.66 11.72
N ARG A 476 30.74 29.38 11.02
CA ARG A 476 32.12 29.55 11.53
C ARG A 476 32.81 30.63 10.69
N GLY A 477 32.53 31.88 11.03
CA GLY A 477 33.15 33.07 10.45
C GLY A 477 33.10 34.16 11.49
#